data_AF-A0A955NRW5-F1
#
_entry.id   AF-A0A955NRW5-F1
#
_cell.length_a   1.000
_cell.length_b   1.000
_cell.length_c   1.000
_cell.angle_alpha   90.00
_cell.angle_beta   90.00
_cell.angle_gamma   90.00
#
_symmetry.space_group_name_H-M   'P 1'
#
loop_
_entity.id
_entity.type
_entity.pdbx_description
1 polymer ?
#
loop_
_entity_poly.entity_id
_entity_poly.type
_entity_poly.pdbx_seq_one_letter_code
_entity_poly.pdbx_strand_id
1 'polypeptide(L)'
;EVWFTDYGFGQLENGRAVISIDPLFAETVNLQEPYHVFVQLKDSRCEGVAVEDETTSSFAVVELRNGTSNAEFSYRIVAKRRGFEEVRLEDRSNL
;
A
#
# COMPACT_ATOMS: atom_id res chain seq x y z
N GLU A 1 13.69 9.85 -6.79
CA GLU A 1 13.37 8.43 -6.83
C GLU A 1 12.28 8.28 -7.86
N VAL A 2 12.24 7.14 -8.54
CA VAL A 2 11.13 6.80 -9.43
C VAL A 2 10.17 5.94 -8.62
N TRP A 3 8.97 6.43 -8.36
CA TRP A 3 7.94 5.72 -7.59
C TRP A 3 6.85 5.23 -8.54
N PHE A 4 6.48 3.95 -8.42
CA PHE A 4 5.32 3.39 -9.09
C PHE A 4 4.18 3.24 -8.10
N THR A 5 2.97 3.10 -8.65
CA THR A 5 1.75 3.08 -7.87
C THR A 5 0.76 2.09 -8.43
N ASP A 6 0.09 1.36 -7.55
CA ASP A 6 -1.08 0.56 -7.87
C ASP A 6 -2.25 0.90 -6.93
N TYR A 7 -3.47 0.69 -7.41
CA TYR A 7 -4.71 1.07 -6.74
C TYR A 7 -5.63 -0.14 -6.62
N GLY A 8 -6.31 -0.25 -5.48
CA GLY A 8 -7.31 -1.29 -5.31
C GLY A 8 -8.34 -0.97 -4.25
N PHE A 9 -9.16 -1.97 -3.98
CA PHE A 9 -10.20 -1.93 -2.96
C PHE A 9 -10.03 -3.13 -2.04
N GLY A 10 -10.52 -2.98 -0.82
CA GLY A 10 -10.60 -4.08 0.14
C GLY A 10 -11.82 -3.89 1.03
N GLN A 11 -12.12 -4.95 1.77
CA GLN A 11 -13.16 -4.96 2.77
C GLN A 11 -12.58 -5.63 4.02
N LEU A 12 -12.79 -5.00 5.18
CA LEU A 12 -12.49 -5.64 6.45
C LEU A 12 -13.43 -6.83 6.65
N GLU A 13 -12.92 -7.89 7.28
CA GLU A 13 -13.71 -9.03 7.74
C GLU A 13 -13.47 -9.16 9.24
N ASN A 14 -14.45 -8.74 10.04
CA ASN A 14 -14.34 -8.61 11.49
C ASN A 14 -13.12 -7.76 11.92
N GLY A 15 -12.95 -6.59 11.29
CA GLY A 15 -11.91 -5.63 11.66
C GLY A 15 -10.54 -5.87 11.02
N ARG A 16 -10.38 -6.87 10.14
CA ARG A 16 -9.10 -7.14 9.47
C ARG A 16 -9.28 -7.54 8.01
N ALA A 17 -8.39 -7.04 7.14
CA ALA A 17 -8.23 -7.50 5.78
C ALA A 17 -6.76 -7.81 5.49
N VAL A 18 -6.49 -8.84 4.69
CA VAL A 18 -5.16 -9.08 4.11
C VAL A 18 -5.26 -8.86 2.62
N ILE A 19 -4.46 -7.93 2.09
CA ILE A 19 -4.46 -7.57 0.69
C ILE A 19 -3.21 -8.14 0.04
N SER A 20 -3.40 -8.97 -0.99
CA SER A 20 -2.30 -9.46 -1.83
C SER A 20 -1.83 -8.36 -2.77
N ILE A 21 -0.52 -8.21 -2.90
CA ILE A 21 0.10 -7.35 -3.90
C ILE A 21 0.10 -8.10 -5.24
N ASP A 22 -0.32 -7.43 -6.31
CA ASP A 22 -0.29 -8.02 -7.66
C ASP A 22 1.16 -8.43 -8.02
N PRO A 23 1.41 -9.69 -8.40
CA PRO A 23 2.75 -10.14 -8.78
C PRO A 23 3.38 -9.32 -9.91
N LEU A 24 2.59 -8.85 -10.89
CA LEU A 24 3.08 -8.01 -11.98
C LEU A 24 3.52 -6.65 -11.47
N PHE A 25 2.80 -6.06 -10.50
CA PHE A 25 3.27 -4.85 -9.85
C PHE A 25 4.58 -5.12 -9.08
N ALA A 26 4.63 -6.20 -8.29
CA ALA A 26 5.80 -6.58 -7.49
C ALA A 26 7.08 -6.85 -8.33
N GLU A 27 6.93 -7.26 -9.59
CA GLU A 27 8.03 -7.39 -10.55
C GLU A 27 8.64 -6.03 -10.94
N THR A 28 7.85 -4.95 -10.91
CA THR A 28 8.27 -3.61 -11.35
C THR A 28 8.85 -2.73 -10.24
N VAL A 29 8.61 -3.08 -8.98
CA VAL A 29 9.03 -2.31 -7.80
C VAL A 29 9.96 -3.10 -6.88
N ASN A 30 10.63 -2.38 -5.96
CA ASN A 30 11.37 -2.96 -4.85
C ASN A 30 10.52 -2.86 -3.58
N LEU A 31 9.99 -4.02 -3.15
CA LEU A 31 9.21 -4.17 -1.92
C LEU A 31 10.07 -4.71 -0.75
N GLN A 32 11.37 -4.90 -0.96
CA GLN A 32 12.31 -5.23 0.12
C GLN A 32 12.75 -3.98 0.90
N GLU A 33 12.54 -2.79 0.33
CA GLU A 33 12.66 -1.50 1.02
C GLU A 33 11.30 -1.01 1.53
N PRO A 34 11.29 -0.04 2.47
CA PRO A 34 10.06 0.59 2.90
C PRO A 34 9.25 1.13 1.72
N TYR A 35 7.97 0.77 1.67
CA TYR A 35 6.99 1.28 0.73
C TYR A 35 5.82 1.90 1.51
N HIS A 36 4.92 2.56 0.80
CA HIS A 36 3.76 3.21 1.41
C HIS A 36 2.48 2.54 0.99
N VAL A 37 1.56 2.34 1.94
CA VAL A 37 0.17 2.03 1.68
C VAL A 37 -0.70 3.12 2.30
N PHE A 38 -1.52 3.75 1.46
CA PHE A 38 -2.51 4.73 1.89
C PHE A 38 -3.89 4.10 1.82
N VAL A 39 -4.67 4.17 2.89
CA VAL A 39 -6.03 3.63 2.95
C VAL A 39 -7.03 4.77 3.13
N GLN A 40 -8.10 4.73 2.35
CA GLN A 40 -9.26 5.61 2.47
C GLN A 40 -10.49 4.77 2.77
N LEU A 41 -10.97 4.88 4.02
CA LEU A 41 -12.20 4.24 4.47
C LEU A 41 -13.42 4.83 3.74
N LYS A 42 -14.38 3.95 3.46
CA LYS A 42 -15.69 4.29 2.87
C LYS A 42 -16.86 4.09 3.84
N ASP A 43 -16.58 3.78 5.10
CA ASP A 43 -17.58 3.69 6.17
C ASP A 43 -17.28 4.71 7.27
N SER A 44 -18.20 5.64 7.49
CA SER A 44 -18.09 6.68 8.54
C SER A 44 -18.08 6.14 9.97
N ARG A 45 -18.49 4.88 10.18
CA ARG A 45 -18.51 4.22 11.50
C ARG A 45 -17.17 3.58 11.85
N CYS A 46 -16.31 3.35 10.86
CA CYS A 46 -14.95 2.85 11.07
C CYS A 46 -14.07 4.04 11.47
N GLU A 47 -13.61 4.06 12.72
CA GLU A 47 -12.93 5.23 13.30
C GLU A 47 -11.45 5.37 12.88
N GLY A 48 -10.97 4.45 12.04
CA GLY A 48 -9.63 4.46 11.47
C GLY A 48 -9.07 3.06 11.31
N VAL A 49 -7.98 2.96 10.55
CA VAL A 49 -7.24 1.72 10.31
C VAL A 49 -5.74 1.97 10.41
N ALA A 50 -4.99 0.92 10.71
CA ALA A 50 -3.55 0.83 10.53
C ALA A 50 -3.21 -0.11 9.38
N VAL A 51 -2.07 0.12 8.73
CA VAL A 51 -1.44 -0.86 7.84
C VAL A 51 -0.37 -1.57 8.66
N GLU A 52 -0.41 -2.90 8.67
CA GLU A 52 0.47 -3.77 9.43
C GLU A 52 0.93 -4.95 8.56
N ASP A 53 1.88 -5.75 9.07
CA ASP A 53 2.36 -6.98 8.42
C ASP A 53 2.75 -6.79 6.94
N GLU A 54 3.44 -5.69 6.64
CA GLU A 54 3.94 -5.37 5.31
C GLU A 54 5.02 -6.37 4.86
N THR A 55 4.79 -7.00 3.70
CA THR A 55 5.70 -7.96 3.07
C THR A 55 5.80 -7.70 1.57
N THR A 56 6.66 -8.47 0.89
CA THR A 56 6.81 -8.35 -0.57
C THR A 56 5.61 -8.89 -1.36
N SER A 57 4.64 -9.53 -0.71
CA SER A 57 3.48 -10.16 -1.37
C SER A 57 2.13 -9.75 -0.79
N SER A 58 2.10 -9.07 0.36
CA SER A 58 0.87 -8.63 1.00
C SER A 58 1.09 -7.55 2.06
N PHE A 59 0.00 -6.93 2.49
CA PHE A 59 -0.09 -6.12 3.70
C PHE A 59 -1.44 -6.36 4.37
N ALA A 60 -1.52 -6.11 5.68
CA ALA A 60 -2.76 -6.16 6.44
C ALA A 60 -3.33 -4.75 6.66
N VAL A 61 -4.65 -4.61 6.58
CA VAL A 61 -5.39 -3.44 7.04
C VAL A 61 -6.17 -3.84 8.27
N VAL A 62 -5.91 -3.18 9.40
CA VAL A 62 -6.48 -3.53 10.71
C VAL A 62 -7.24 -2.34 11.27
N GLU A 63 -8.48 -2.58 11.67
CA GLU A 63 -9.32 -1.57 12.31
C GLU A 63 -8.76 -1.19 13.68
N LEU A 64 -8.73 0.12 13.95
CA LEU A 64 -8.26 0.62 15.24
C LEU A 64 -9.26 0.28 16.36
N ARG A 65 -8.79 0.39 17.61
CA ARG A 65 -9.63 0.24 18.82
C ARG A 65 -10.32 -1.12 18.96
N ASN A 66 -9.74 -2.18 18.38
CA ASN A 66 -10.35 -3.51 18.31
C ASN A 66 -11.73 -3.50 17.64
N GLY A 67 -11.92 -2.63 16.63
CA GLY A 67 -13.12 -2.63 15.83
C GLY A 67 -13.29 -3.97 15.09
N THR A 68 -14.55 -4.34 14.85
CA THR A 68 -14.92 -5.60 14.22
C THR A 68 -15.84 -5.37 13.02
N SER A 69 -15.74 -4.20 12.39
CA SER A 69 -16.57 -3.84 11.26
C SER A 69 -16.20 -4.63 10.01
N ASN A 70 -17.07 -4.55 9.00
CA ASN A 70 -16.79 -5.01 7.64
C ASN A 70 -16.69 -3.82 6.67
N ALA A 71 -16.03 -2.74 7.11
CA ALA A 71 -15.93 -1.53 6.33
C ALA A 71 -15.18 -1.75 5.01
N GLU A 72 -15.71 -1.17 3.94
CA GLU A 72 -15.02 -1.09 2.65
C GLU A 72 -13.99 0.04 2.66
N PHE A 73 -12.93 -0.12 1.88
CA PHE A 73 -11.92 0.90 1.68
C PHE A 73 -11.32 0.84 0.28
N SER A 74 -10.76 1.96 -0.17
CA SER A 74 -9.80 2.00 -1.27
C SER A 74 -8.39 2.11 -0.72
N TYR A 75 -7.41 1.56 -1.42
CA TYR A 75 -6.00 1.73 -1.09
C TYR A 75 -5.17 2.17 -2.29
N ARG A 76 -4.00 2.74 -1.98
CA ARG A 76 -2.93 3.03 -2.93
C ARG A 76 -1.61 2.55 -2.36
N ILE A 77 -0.94 1.63 -3.06
CA ILE A 77 0.43 1.21 -2.74
C ILE A 77 1.41 2.01 -3.58
N VAL A 78 2.49 2.48 -2.98
CA VAL A 78 3.53 3.30 -3.62
C VAL A 78 4.90 2.74 -3.25
N ALA A 79 5.66 2.28 -4.23
CA ALA A 79 6.96 1.65 -4.02
C ALA A 79 7.99 2.14 -5.04
N LYS A 80 9.27 2.12 -4.66
CA LYS A 80 10.37 2.52 -5.56
C LYS A 80 10.44 1.56 -6.73
N ARG A 81 10.66 2.08 -7.94
CA ARG A 81 10.87 1.27 -9.12
C ARG A 81 12.15 0.45 -8.97
N ARG A 82 12.05 -0.83 -9.28
CA ARG A 82 13.17 -1.77 -9.21
C ARG A 82 14.33 -1.30 -10.09
N GLY A 83 15.53 -1.24 -9.51
CA GLY A 83 16.79 -0.82 -10.15
C GLY A 83 17.01 0.70 -10.24
N PHE A 84 16.12 1.52 -9.66
CA PHE A 84 16.19 2.98 -9.67
C PHE A 84 15.95 3.57 -8.26
N GLU A 85 16.26 2.78 -7.23
CA GLU A 85 15.97 3.08 -5.83
C GLU A 85 16.68 4.33 -5.32
N GLU A 86 17.87 4.61 -5.86
CA GLU A 86 18.74 5.73 -5.46
C GLU A 86 18.69 6.93 -6.43
N VAL A 87 17.93 6.82 -7.51
CA VAL A 87 17.88 7.85 -8.56
C VAL A 87 16.96 8.99 -8.13
N ARG A 88 17.50 10.04 -7.50
CA ARG A 88 16.74 11.19 -7.01
C ARG A 88 17.01 12.47 -7.77
N LEU A 89 15.97 12.98 -8.45
CA LEU A 89 15.97 14.28 -9.13
C LEU A 89 17.21 14.45 -10.02
N GLU A 90 17.52 13.45 -10.84
CA GLU A 90 18.60 13.56 -11.82
C GLU A 90 18.32 14.74 -12.74
N ASP A 91 19.17 15.75 -12.67
CA ASP A 91 19.14 16.88 -13.57
C ASP A 91 19.54 16.41 -14.98
N ARG A 92 18.59 16.50 -15.92
CA ARG A 92 18.80 16.17 -17.33
C ARG A 92 19.13 17.39 -18.18
N SER A 93 19.54 18.51 -17.57
CA SER A 93 19.87 19.76 -18.26
C SER A 93 21.04 19.68 -19.26
N ASN A 94 21.76 18.55 -19.31
CA ASN A 94 22.89 18.31 -20.21
C ASN A 94 22.64 17.23 -21.29
N LEU A 95 21.37 16.92 -21.62
CA LEU A 95 21.01 16.11 -22.79
C LEU A 95 20.52 16.97 -23.96
#